data_AF-A0A9W6TI90-F1
#
_entry.id   AF-A0A9W6TI90-F1
#
_cell.length_a   1.000
_cell.length_b   1.000
_cell.length_c   1.000
_cell.angle_alpha   90.00
_cell.angle_beta   90.00
_cell.angle_gamma   90.00
#
_symmetry.space_group_name_H-M   'P 1'
#
loop_
_entity.id
_entity.type
_entity.pdbx_description
1 polymer ?
#
loop_
_entity_poly.entity_id
_entity_poly.type
_entity_poly.pdbx_seq_one_letter_code
_entity_poly.pdbx_strand_id
1 'polypeptide(L)'
;MASLVASLLRLFDWDDVGPALTQAFQQLNDASSMEVVLKLANQLNDKVAQNTLTLAVQKATQFSGNELCSFKCAELLWVWALRPDDKGMFDALVNKIIEADASALRPAIETFTKYLEGVDTSGDKFSALVSIVSKRMAWLNENIQSLDKPFAWSMPDAQFPDNAHVQEFL
;
A
#
# COMPACT_ATOMS: atom_id res chain seq x y z
N MET A 1 16.51 -17.34 -3.11
CA MET A 1 16.09 -17.50 -1.70
C MET A 1 14.68 -18.05 -1.59
N ALA A 2 13.64 -17.35 -2.08
CA ALA A 2 12.25 -17.83 -2.00
C ALA A 2 12.03 -19.27 -2.52
N SER A 3 12.61 -19.66 -3.67
CA SER A 3 12.42 -21.02 -4.20
C SER A 3 13.07 -22.12 -3.34
N LEU A 4 14.18 -21.84 -2.66
CA LEU A 4 14.85 -22.80 -1.78
C LEU A 4 14.00 -23.03 -0.51
N VAL A 5 13.47 -21.94 0.05
CA VAL A 5 12.56 -22.00 1.20
C VAL A 5 11.24 -22.67 0.81
N ALA A 6 10.74 -22.43 -0.40
CA ALA A 6 9.56 -23.11 -0.92
C ALA A 6 9.77 -24.63 -1.03
N SER A 7 10.94 -25.07 -1.49
CA SER A 7 11.28 -26.50 -1.51
C SER A 7 11.35 -27.11 -0.11
N LEU A 8 11.91 -26.40 0.88
CA LEU A 8 11.90 -26.85 2.28
C LEU A 8 10.48 -26.98 2.83
N LEU A 9 9.63 -25.98 2.59
CA LEU A 9 8.22 -25.97 3.03
C LEU A 9 7.34 -27.00 2.29
N ARG A 10 7.82 -27.59 1.19
CA ARG A 10 7.17 -28.72 0.50
C ARG A 10 7.65 -30.08 1.03
N LEU A 11 8.81 -30.13 1.66
CA LEU A 11 9.43 -31.35 2.20
C LEU A 11 9.11 -31.55 3.68
N PHE A 12 8.90 -30.47 4.42
CA PHE A 12 8.62 -30.47 5.85
C PHE A 12 7.28 -29.79 6.13
N ASP A 13 6.57 -30.28 7.14
CA ASP A 13 5.31 -29.66 7.56
C ASP A 13 5.56 -28.28 8.17
N TRP A 14 4.61 -27.38 8.02
CA TRP A 14 4.73 -26.02 8.57
C TRP A 14 4.99 -26.04 10.07
N ASP A 15 4.49 -27.03 10.80
CA ASP A 15 4.68 -27.12 12.25
C ASP A 15 6.15 -27.38 12.63
N ASP A 16 6.95 -27.99 11.74
CA ASP A 16 8.37 -28.28 11.99
C ASP A 16 9.28 -27.07 11.69
N VAL A 17 8.96 -26.31 10.64
CA VAL A 17 9.86 -25.27 10.08
C VAL A 17 9.28 -23.86 10.14
N GLY A 18 7.97 -23.73 10.27
CA GLY A 18 7.23 -22.46 10.31
C GLY A 18 7.62 -21.54 11.47
N PRO A 19 7.81 -22.03 12.71
CA PRO A 19 8.27 -21.20 13.83
C PRO A 19 9.65 -20.57 13.58
N ALA A 20 10.60 -21.37 13.08
CA ALA A 20 11.95 -20.89 12.78
C ALA A 20 11.94 -19.87 11.62
N LEU A 21 11.15 -20.12 10.57
CA LEU A 21 10.97 -19.18 9.48
C LEU A 21 10.33 -17.87 9.97
N THR A 22 9.28 -17.96 10.78
CA THR A 22 8.60 -16.80 11.37
C THR A 22 9.57 -15.94 12.17
N GLN A 23 10.38 -16.57 13.03
CA GLN A 23 11.40 -15.88 13.82
C GLN A 23 12.46 -15.22 12.93
N ALA A 24 12.97 -15.94 11.92
CA ALA A 24 13.96 -15.39 10.99
C ALA A 24 13.41 -14.20 10.21
N PHE A 25 12.15 -14.27 9.76
CA PHE A 25 11.51 -13.16 9.07
C PHE A 25 11.19 -11.99 10.01
N GLN A 26 10.84 -12.22 11.27
CA GLN A 26 10.65 -11.13 12.24
C GLN A 26 11.92 -10.35 12.53
N GLN A 27 13.10 -10.97 12.41
CA GLN A 27 14.39 -10.30 12.61
C GLN A 27 14.83 -9.46 11.40
N LEU A 28 14.24 -9.68 10.23
CA LEU A 28 14.55 -8.93 9.02
C LEU A 28 13.60 -7.72 8.94
N ASN A 29 14.05 -6.51 9.25
CA ASN A 29 13.17 -5.34 9.26
C ASN A 29 13.05 -4.62 7.90
N ASP A 30 13.54 -5.22 6.82
CA ASP A 30 13.62 -4.56 5.52
C ASP A 30 12.48 -4.93 4.56
N ALA A 31 12.22 -4.05 3.59
CA ALA A 31 11.25 -4.29 2.52
C ALA A 31 11.58 -5.58 1.71
N SER A 32 12.87 -5.91 1.59
CA SER A 32 13.33 -7.10 0.86
C SER A 32 12.77 -8.40 1.46
N SER A 33 12.69 -8.49 2.78
CA SER A 33 12.21 -9.68 3.48
C SER A 33 10.72 -9.95 3.27
N MET A 34 9.89 -8.91 3.23
CA MET A 34 8.46 -9.03 2.96
C MET A 34 8.19 -9.41 1.50
N GLU A 35 8.98 -8.90 0.55
CA GLU A 35 8.97 -9.38 -0.84
C GLU A 35 9.27 -10.88 -0.93
N VAL A 36 10.23 -11.38 -0.15
CA VAL A 36 10.55 -12.82 -0.09
C VAL A 36 9.37 -13.63 0.46
N VAL A 37 8.71 -13.17 1.54
CA VAL A 37 7.56 -13.88 2.13
C VAL A 37 6.37 -13.92 1.17
N LEU A 38 6.09 -12.81 0.47
CA LEU A 38 4.98 -12.75 -0.50
C LEU A 38 5.24 -13.65 -1.71
N LYS A 39 6.47 -13.65 -2.22
CA LYS A 39 6.88 -14.57 -3.30
C LYS A 39 6.80 -16.03 -2.88
N LEU A 40 7.16 -16.31 -1.62
CA LEU A 40 7.08 -17.64 -1.03
C LEU A 40 5.62 -18.12 -0.94
N ALA A 41 4.72 -17.29 -0.42
CA ALA A 41 3.28 -17.58 -0.37
C ALA A 41 2.70 -17.89 -1.76
N ASN A 42 3.11 -17.13 -2.78
CA ASN A 42 2.65 -17.36 -4.16
C ASN A 42 3.17 -18.65 -4.79
N GLN A 43 4.18 -19.30 -4.20
CA GLN A 43 4.78 -20.54 -4.70
C GLN A 43 4.30 -21.79 -3.93
N LEU A 44 3.47 -21.62 -2.90
CA LEU A 44 3.08 -22.67 -1.97
C LEU A 44 1.60 -23.03 -2.10
N ASN A 45 1.27 -24.23 -1.59
CA ASN A 45 -0.06 -24.83 -1.61
C ASN A 45 -0.92 -24.23 -0.47
N ASP A 46 -2.25 -24.27 -0.60
CA ASP A 46 -3.18 -23.40 0.14
C ASP A 46 -2.92 -23.27 1.65
N LYS A 47 -2.79 -24.36 2.42
CA LYS A 47 -2.62 -24.26 3.88
C LYS A 47 -1.29 -23.60 4.29
N VAL A 48 -0.19 -23.97 3.62
CA VAL A 48 1.15 -23.43 3.91
C VAL A 48 1.27 -22.01 3.36
N ALA A 49 0.64 -21.74 2.21
CA ALA A 49 0.50 -20.39 1.66
C ALA A 49 -0.24 -19.49 2.66
N GLN A 50 -1.34 -19.93 3.25
CA GLN A 50 -2.12 -19.14 4.21
C GLN A 50 -1.33 -18.76 5.47
N ASN A 51 -0.54 -19.69 6.02
CA ASN A 51 0.35 -19.37 7.15
C ASN A 51 1.44 -18.37 6.75
N THR A 52 2.03 -18.53 5.57
CA THR A 52 3.04 -17.62 5.03
C THR A 52 2.46 -16.22 4.75
N LEU A 53 1.19 -16.13 4.35
CA LEU A 53 0.48 -14.87 4.11
C LEU A 53 0.12 -14.16 5.40
N THR A 54 -0.30 -14.91 6.41
CA THR A 54 -0.52 -14.36 7.75
C THR A 54 0.72 -13.66 8.25
N LEU A 55 1.89 -14.27 8.05
CA LEU A 55 3.18 -13.66 8.35
C LEU A 55 3.45 -12.40 7.51
N ALA A 56 3.16 -12.44 6.21
CA ALA A 56 3.32 -11.28 5.33
C ALA A 56 2.43 -10.10 5.75
N VAL A 57 1.18 -10.36 6.14
CA VAL A 57 0.22 -9.34 6.59
C VAL A 57 0.62 -8.80 7.96
N GLN A 58 0.96 -9.66 8.92
CA GLN A 58 1.48 -9.21 10.23
C GLN A 58 2.66 -8.26 10.05
N LYS A 59 3.56 -8.59 9.13
CA LYS A 59 4.69 -7.74 8.82
C LYS A 59 4.29 -6.44 8.12
N ALA A 60 3.37 -6.52 7.16
CA ALA A 60 2.80 -5.35 6.50
C ALA A 60 2.25 -4.33 7.53
N THR A 61 1.57 -4.81 8.58
CA THR A 61 1.00 -3.93 9.61
C THR A 61 2.03 -3.18 10.47
N GLN A 62 3.31 -3.55 10.40
CA GLN A 62 4.41 -2.84 11.08
C GLN A 62 4.84 -1.58 10.33
N PHE A 63 4.56 -1.49 9.03
CA PHE A 63 4.85 -0.32 8.21
C PHE A 63 3.73 0.72 8.31
N SER A 64 4.07 1.98 8.06
CA SER A 64 3.08 3.04 7.89
C SER A 64 2.29 2.85 6.60
N GLY A 65 1.10 3.46 6.52
CA GLY A 65 0.28 3.43 5.31
C GLY A 65 1.01 3.95 4.07
N ASN A 66 1.84 4.99 4.23
CA ASN A 66 2.64 5.55 3.14
C ASN A 66 3.69 4.56 2.63
N GLU A 67 4.43 3.92 3.55
CA GLU A 67 5.42 2.90 3.19
C GLU A 67 4.76 1.72 2.46
N LEU A 68 3.60 1.26 2.94
CA LEU A 68 2.83 0.21 2.28
C LEU A 68 2.38 0.60 0.86
N CYS A 69 1.94 1.84 0.67
CA CYS A 69 1.54 2.34 -0.65
C CYS A 69 2.74 2.45 -1.62
N SER A 70 3.94 2.68 -1.10
CA SER A 70 5.18 2.75 -1.90
C SER A 70 5.83 1.39 -2.18
N PHE A 71 5.28 0.32 -1.59
CA PHE A 71 5.92 -0.98 -1.59
C PHE A 71 5.86 -1.67 -2.95
N LYS A 72 7.02 -2.13 -3.44
CA LYS A 72 7.14 -2.77 -4.76
C LYS A 72 6.26 -4.01 -4.93
N CYS A 73 5.95 -4.70 -3.83
CA CYS A 73 5.11 -5.89 -3.82
C CYS A 73 3.72 -5.67 -3.20
N ALA A 74 3.27 -4.41 -3.07
CA ALA A 74 1.93 -4.10 -2.58
C ALA A 74 0.84 -4.84 -3.38
N GLU A 75 1.03 -5.00 -4.68
CA GLU A 75 0.10 -5.75 -5.55
C GLU A 75 -0.13 -7.18 -5.06
N LEU A 76 0.93 -7.90 -4.66
CA LEU A 76 0.81 -9.27 -4.18
C LEU A 76 0.02 -9.33 -2.86
N LEU A 77 0.19 -8.38 -1.94
CA LEU A 77 -0.63 -8.34 -0.72
C LEU A 77 -2.11 -8.23 -1.05
N TRP A 78 -2.45 -7.37 -2.00
CA TRP A 78 -3.82 -7.09 -2.37
C TRP A 78 -4.50 -8.25 -3.09
N VAL A 79 -3.78 -8.98 -3.94
CA VAL A 79 -4.25 -10.25 -4.53
C VAL A 79 -4.78 -11.19 -3.46
N TRP A 80 -4.05 -11.32 -2.35
CA TRP A 80 -4.39 -12.25 -1.28
C TRP A 80 -5.50 -11.72 -0.38
N ALA A 81 -5.42 -10.45 0.02
CA ALA A 81 -6.43 -9.81 0.87
C ALA A 81 -7.82 -9.72 0.21
N LEU A 82 -7.87 -9.60 -1.12
CA LEU A 82 -9.12 -9.52 -1.85
C LEU A 82 -9.82 -10.88 -2.01
N ARG A 83 -9.15 -12.01 -1.71
CA ARG A 83 -9.78 -13.34 -1.78
C ARG A 83 -11.02 -13.45 -0.87
N PRO A 84 -12.08 -14.16 -1.28
CA PRO A 84 -13.35 -14.20 -0.55
C PRO A 84 -13.21 -14.66 0.91
N ASP A 85 -12.29 -15.58 1.18
CA ASP A 85 -12.28 -16.36 2.42
C ASP A 85 -11.56 -15.68 3.61
N ASP A 86 -10.93 -14.51 3.41
CA ASP A 86 -10.12 -13.86 4.45
C ASP A 86 -10.43 -12.37 4.62
N LYS A 87 -11.46 -12.08 5.44
CA LYS A 87 -11.86 -10.72 5.80
C LYS A 87 -10.82 -10.03 6.71
N GLY A 88 -10.16 -10.80 7.58
CA GLY A 88 -9.23 -10.26 8.57
C GLY A 88 -7.99 -9.63 7.94
N MET A 89 -7.41 -10.30 6.93
CA MET A 89 -6.27 -9.74 6.18
C MET A 89 -6.64 -8.45 5.46
N PHE A 90 -7.82 -8.39 4.86
CA PHE A 90 -8.32 -7.19 4.17
C PHE A 90 -8.47 -6.00 5.12
N ASP A 91 -9.19 -6.20 6.22
CA ASP A 91 -9.47 -5.13 7.18
C ASP A 91 -8.16 -4.57 7.78
N ALA A 92 -7.20 -5.44 8.10
CA ALA A 92 -5.90 -5.04 8.63
C ALA A 92 -5.11 -4.14 7.66
N LEU A 93 -5.09 -4.49 6.37
CA LEU A 93 -4.38 -3.70 5.37
C LEU A 93 -5.11 -2.39 5.03
N VAL A 94 -6.44 -2.42 4.92
CA VAL A 94 -7.25 -1.22 4.65
C VAL A 94 -7.08 -0.20 5.77
N ASN A 95 -7.14 -0.63 7.04
CA ASN A 95 -6.94 0.27 8.18
C ASN A 95 -5.56 0.95 8.14
N LYS A 96 -4.53 0.29 7.62
CA LYS A 96 -3.22 0.91 7.44
C LYS A 96 -3.18 1.88 6.27
N ILE A 97 -3.79 1.53 5.15
CA ILE A 97 -3.82 2.42 3.97
C ILE A 97 -4.68 3.65 4.20
N ILE A 98 -5.77 3.55 4.96
CA ILE A 98 -6.63 4.71 5.20
C ILE A 98 -5.93 5.80 6.05
N GLU A 99 -4.91 5.42 6.81
CA GLU A 99 -4.03 6.34 7.55
C GLU A 99 -2.99 7.02 6.65
N ALA A 100 -2.71 6.48 5.45
CA ALA A 100 -1.75 7.04 4.52
C ALA A 100 -2.17 8.43 4.01
N ASP A 101 -1.20 9.26 3.64
CA ASP A 101 -1.44 10.54 3.00
C ASP A 101 -2.22 10.35 1.71
N ALA A 102 -3.19 11.22 1.46
CA ALA A 102 -3.98 11.15 0.24
C ALA A 102 -3.12 11.25 -1.03
N SER A 103 -1.94 11.88 -0.96
CA SER A 103 -0.92 11.93 -2.02
C SER A 103 -0.37 10.55 -2.40
N ALA A 104 -0.21 9.66 -1.40
CA ALA A 104 0.43 8.36 -1.52
C ALA A 104 -0.51 7.24 -2.00
N LEU A 105 -1.84 7.46 -2.00
CA LEU A 105 -2.83 6.40 -2.27
C LEU A 105 -2.88 5.89 -3.71
N ARG A 106 -2.26 6.58 -4.69
CA ARG A 106 -2.35 6.23 -6.11
C ARG A 106 -2.00 4.76 -6.40
N PRO A 107 -0.84 4.22 -5.95
CA PRO A 107 -0.45 2.84 -6.31
C PRO A 107 -1.41 1.78 -5.76
N ALA A 108 -1.97 2.02 -4.58
CA ALA A 108 -2.98 1.15 -3.98
C ALA A 108 -4.26 1.14 -4.82
N ILE A 109 -4.74 2.32 -5.23
CA ILE A 109 -5.94 2.47 -6.08
C ILE A 109 -5.75 1.79 -7.43
N GLU A 110 -4.61 1.99 -8.09
CA GLU A 110 -4.28 1.32 -9.37
C GLU A 110 -4.28 -0.19 -9.23
N THR A 111 -3.74 -0.71 -8.13
CA THR A 111 -3.77 -2.14 -7.80
C THR A 111 -5.20 -2.63 -7.64
N PHE A 112 -6.00 -1.98 -6.79
CA PHE A 112 -7.39 -2.37 -6.53
C PHE A 112 -8.20 -2.49 -7.80
N THR A 113 -8.02 -1.52 -8.71
CA THR A 113 -8.80 -1.41 -9.95
C THR A 113 -8.64 -2.65 -10.83
N LYS A 114 -7.46 -3.28 -10.82
CA LYS A 114 -7.20 -4.53 -11.56
C LYS A 114 -8.00 -5.73 -11.04
N TYR A 115 -8.39 -5.69 -9.76
CA TYR A 115 -9.07 -6.79 -9.07
C TYR A 115 -10.55 -6.52 -8.83
N LEU A 116 -11.09 -5.40 -9.32
CA LEU A 116 -12.51 -5.06 -9.20
C LEU A 116 -13.41 -5.98 -10.05
N GLU A 117 -12.88 -6.61 -11.09
CA GLU A 117 -13.58 -7.64 -11.89
C GLU A 117 -13.83 -8.90 -11.02
N GLY A 118 -14.89 -8.87 -10.21
CA GLY A 118 -15.28 -9.96 -9.32
C GLY A 118 -15.51 -9.55 -7.86
N VAL A 119 -15.25 -8.29 -7.49
CA VAL A 119 -15.62 -7.77 -6.16
C VAL A 119 -17.12 -7.47 -6.16
N ASP A 120 -17.83 -8.00 -5.16
CA ASP A 120 -19.23 -7.64 -4.92
C ASP A 120 -19.33 -6.14 -4.61
N THR A 121 -19.94 -5.40 -5.53
CA THR A 121 -20.17 -3.95 -5.44
C THR A 121 -21.06 -3.53 -4.27
N SER A 122 -21.75 -4.48 -3.64
CA SER A 122 -22.55 -4.25 -2.42
C SER A 122 -21.84 -4.69 -1.14
N GLY A 123 -20.63 -5.26 -1.24
CA GLY A 123 -19.89 -5.81 -0.11
C GLY A 123 -19.01 -4.80 0.63
N ASP A 124 -18.68 -5.11 1.89
CA ASP A 124 -17.81 -4.32 2.78
C ASP A 124 -16.48 -3.93 2.12
N LYS A 125 -15.90 -4.86 1.34
CA LYS A 125 -14.64 -4.63 0.61
C LYS A 125 -14.77 -3.48 -0.39
N PHE A 126 -15.87 -3.43 -1.14
CA PHE A 126 -16.11 -2.35 -2.09
C PHE A 126 -16.30 -1.01 -1.38
N SER A 127 -17.03 -0.98 -0.26
CA SER A 127 -17.21 0.23 0.56
C SER A 127 -15.88 0.78 1.09
N ALA A 128 -14.97 -0.10 1.54
CA ALA A 128 -13.63 0.29 1.96
C ALA A 128 -12.81 0.89 0.80
N LEU A 129 -12.88 0.28 -0.40
CA LEU A 129 -12.21 0.79 -1.60
C LEU A 129 -12.76 2.17 -2.00
N VAL A 130 -14.08 2.35 -1.97
CA VAL A 130 -14.74 3.64 -2.22
C VAL A 130 -14.24 4.71 -1.24
N SER A 131 -14.02 4.36 0.02
CA SER A 131 -13.52 5.30 1.04
C SER A 131 -12.09 5.76 0.72
N ILE A 132 -11.22 4.85 0.28
CA ILE A 132 -9.83 5.16 -0.13
C ILE A 132 -9.84 6.08 -1.37
N VAL A 133 -10.64 5.74 -2.39
CA VAL A 133 -10.77 6.55 -3.61
C VAL A 133 -11.34 7.93 -3.30
N SER A 134 -12.36 8.03 -2.44
CA SER A 134 -12.97 9.29 -2.05
C SER A 134 -11.97 10.21 -1.34
N LYS A 135 -11.15 9.66 -0.43
CA LYS A 135 -10.06 10.41 0.22
C LYS A 135 -9.07 10.98 -0.81
N ARG A 136 -8.68 10.17 -1.80
CA ARG A 136 -7.79 10.62 -2.89
C ARG A 136 -8.44 11.71 -3.75
N MET A 137 -9.72 11.55 -4.10
CA MET A 137 -10.46 12.51 -4.92
C MET A 137 -10.63 13.86 -4.22
N ALA A 138 -10.97 13.86 -2.93
CA ALA A 138 -11.09 15.09 -2.15
C ALA A 138 -9.78 15.90 -2.17
N TRP A 139 -8.66 15.23 -1.89
CA TRP A 139 -7.34 15.85 -1.97
C TRP A 139 -7.02 16.37 -3.37
N LEU A 140 -7.33 15.60 -4.43
CA LEU A 140 -7.10 16.05 -5.81
C LEU A 140 -7.92 17.30 -6.14
N ASN A 141 -9.18 17.36 -5.73
CA ASN A 141 -10.04 18.52 -5.94
C ASN A 141 -9.53 19.76 -5.20
N GLU A 142 -9.09 19.62 -3.95
CA GLU A 142 -8.47 20.72 -3.19
C GLU A 142 -7.19 21.24 -3.87
N ASN A 143 -6.35 20.32 -4.36
CA ASN A 143 -5.12 20.69 -5.09
C ASN A 143 -5.45 21.37 -6.42
N ILE A 144 -6.45 20.90 -7.17
CA ILE A 144 -6.88 21.54 -8.42
C ILE A 144 -7.47 22.92 -8.17
N GLN A 145 -8.35 23.07 -7.18
CA GLN A 145 -8.91 24.38 -6.80
C GLN A 145 -7.81 25.36 -6.37
N SER A 146 -6.74 24.88 -5.76
CA SER A 146 -5.58 25.71 -5.43
C SER A 146 -4.83 26.23 -6.68
N LEU A 147 -4.90 25.49 -7.80
CA LEU A 147 -4.31 25.86 -9.09
C LEU A 147 -5.20 26.79 -9.93
N ASP A 148 -6.52 26.81 -9.67
CA ASP A 148 -7.47 27.76 -10.28
C ASP A 148 -7.35 29.19 -9.73
N LYS A 149 -6.41 29.44 -8.83
CA LYS A 149 -6.04 30.80 -8.46
C LYS A 149 -5.44 31.48 -9.70
N PRO A 150 -5.99 32.61 -10.17
CA PRO A 150 -5.40 33.33 -11.27
C PRO A 150 -3.94 33.62 -10.93
N PHE A 151 -3.06 33.45 -11.92
CA PHE A 151 -1.67 33.85 -11.80
C PHE A 151 -1.62 35.30 -11.31
N ALA A 152 -1.19 35.49 -10.06
CA ALA A 152 -1.04 36.80 -9.49
C ALA A 152 0.33 37.32 -9.92
N TRP A 153 0.34 38.44 -10.66
CA TRP A 153 1.58 39.19 -10.92
C TRP A 153 2.20 39.75 -9.63
N SER A 154 1.38 39.84 -8.57
CA SER A 154 1.77 40.18 -7.20
C SER A 154 2.84 39.21 -6.68
N MET A 155 4.06 39.73 -6.55
CA MET A 155 5.16 39.11 -5.83
C MET A 155 5.42 39.91 -4.55
N PRO A 156 4.61 39.74 -3.49
CA PRO A 156 4.64 40.58 -2.30
C PRO A 156 5.96 40.52 -1.52
N ASP A 157 6.72 39.44 -1.68
CA ASP A 157 8.03 39.26 -1.05
C ASP A 157 9.21 39.61 -1.98
N ALA A 158 8.96 40.01 -3.22
CA ALA A 158 10.02 40.42 -4.14
C ALA A 158 10.43 41.87 -3.87
N GLN A 159 11.71 42.09 -3.57
CA GLN A 159 12.27 43.42 -3.45
C GLN A 159 13.11 43.77 -4.68
N PHE A 160 12.82 44.92 -5.29
CA PHE A 160 13.56 45.47 -6.42
C PHE A 160 14.18 46.82 -6.01
N PRO A 161 15.17 46.81 -5.11
CA PRO A 161 15.71 48.03 -4.49
C PRO A 161 16.24 49.05 -5.50
N ASP A 162 16.66 48.61 -6.68
CA ASP A 162 17.22 49.47 -7.75
C ASP A 162 16.19 49.86 -8.84
N ASN A 163 14.93 49.40 -8.76
CA ASN A 163 13.96 49.63 -9.83
C ASN A 163 12.52 49.77 -9.31
N ALA A 164 12.24 50.94 -8.73
CA ALA A 164 10.93 51.28 -8.15
C ALA A 164 9.75 51.08 -9.12
N HIS A 165 9.95 51.28 -10.42
CA HIS A 165 8.92 51.08 -11.44
C HIS A 165 8.52 49.62 -11.62
N VAL A 166 9.45 48.68 -11.39
CA VAL A 166 9.14 47.24 -11.43
C VAL A 166 8.34 46.84 -10.20
N GLN A 167 8.61 47.46 -9.04
CA GLN A 167 7.92 47.18 -7.79
C GLN A 167 6.51 47.79 -7.71
N GLU A 168 6.23 48.87 -8.47
CA GLU A 168 4.87 49.40 -8.69
C GLU A 168 4.03 48.57 -9.69
N PHE A 169 4.68 47.82 -10.59
CA PHE A 169 4.02 47.05 -11.65
C PHE A 169 3.59 45.65 -11.22
N LEU A 170 4.23 45.09 -10.19
CA LEU A 170 4.00 43.74 -9.64
C LEU A 170 2.99 43.79 -8.49
#